data_AF-A0A530LDZ2-F1
#
_entry.id   AF-A0A530LDZ2-F1
#
_cell.length_a   1.000
_cell.length_b   1.000
_cell.length_c   1.000
_cell.angle_alpha   90.00
_cell.angle_beta   90.00
_cell.angle_gamma   90.00
#
_symmetry.space_group_name_H-M   'P 1'
#
loop_
_entity.id
_entity.type
_entity.pdbx_description
1 polymer ?
#
loop_
_entity_poly.entity_id
_entity_poly.type
_entity_poly.pdbx_seq_one_letter_code
_entity_poly.pdbx_strand_id
1 'polypeptide(L)'
;PDGQPVLIDCLTLWLTNHMLAEHDVEAEFRRLADVLSRPRGPWFVVSNEVGQGIVPDNALARRFRDAAGRLNQDVAAVAGTVLLMVAGLPLKVK
;
A
#
# COMPACT_ATOMS: atom_id res chain seq x y z
N PRO A 1 5.33 13.27 -17.54
CA PRO A 1 4.53 13.82 -18.67
C PRO A 1 3.07 13.44 -18.46
N ASP A 2 2.16 14.40 -18.55
CA ASP A 2 0.75 14.16 -18.25
C ASP A 2 0.19 13.00 -19.08
N GLY A 3 -0.53 12.10 -18.42
CA GLY A 3 -1.14 10.93 -19.04
C GLY A 3 -0.25 9.69 -19.21
N GLN A 4 1.04 9.73 -18.85
CA GLN A 4 1.88 8.52 -18.92
C GLN A 4 1.55 7.51 -17.81
N PRO A 5 1.69 6.20 -18.10
CA PRO A 5 1.55 5.16 -17.09
C PRO A 5 2.63 5.29 -16.01
N VAL A 6 2.24 5.09 -14.77
CA VAL A 6 3.16 5.07 -13.61
C VAL A 6 2.97 3.76 -12.87
N LEU A 7 4.07 3.11 -12.51
CA LEU A 7 4.09 1.97 -11.61
C LEU A 7 4.81 2.37 -10.32
N ILE A 8 4.13 2.22 -9.18
CA ILE A 8 4.68 2.43 -7.85
C ILE A 8 4.84 1.05 -7.22
N ASP A 9 6.07 0.61 -6.98
CA ASP A 9 6.40 -0.72 -6.47
C ASP A 9 7.54 -0.62 -5.41
N CYS A 10 7.34 -0.93 -4.12
CA CYS A 10 6.07 -1.29 -3.45
C CYS A 10 5.79 -0.42 -2.21
N LEU A 11 4.51 -0.40 -1.81
CA LEU A 11 4.04 0.33 -0.62
C LEU A 11 4.58 -0.23 0.70
N THR A 12 4.90 -1.52 0.78
CA THR A 12 5.46 -2.12 2.01
C THR A 12 6.89 -1.69 2.26
N LEU A 13 7.71 -1.55 1.21
CA LEU A 13 9.04 -0.96 1.31
C LEU A 13 8.97 0.53 1.64
N TRP A 14 8.06 1.25 0.99
CA TRP A 14 7.80 2.66 1.29
C TRP A 14 7.42 2.87 2.76
N LEU A 15 6.49 2.07 3.29
CA LEU A 15 6.11 2.08 4.70
C LEU A 15 7.30 1.78 5.61
N THR A 16 8.10 0.77 5.28
CA THR A 16 9.30 0.41 6.06
C THR A 16 10.24 1.60 6.19
N ASN A 17 10.49 2.32 5.08
CA ASN A 17 11.34 3.51 5.09
C ASN A 17 10.79 4.61 6.00
N HIS A 18 9.49 4.87 5.96
CA HIS A 18 8.86 5.85 6.86
C HIS A 18 8.91 5.43 8.33
N MET A 19 8.71 4.14 8.63
CA MET A 19 8.80 3.64 10.00
C MET A 19 10.23 3.71 10.56
N LEU A 20 11.24 3.38 9.76
CA LEU A 20 12.65 3.44 10.17
C LEU A 20 13.17 4.88 10.28
N ALA A 21 12.61 5.80 9.51
CA ALA A 21 12.86 7.24 9.63
C ALA A 21 12.03 7.92 10.74
N GLU A 22 11.25 7.14 11.51
CA GLU A 22 10.39 7.63 12.60
C GLU A 22 9.40 8.72 12.18
N HIS A 23 8.94 8.68 10.92
CA HIS A 23 7.90 9.59 10.42
C HIS A 23 6.52 9.25 11.00
N ASP A 24 5.62 10.24 11.01
CA ASP A 24 4.20 10.02 11.28
C ASP A 24 3.55 9.28 10.11
N VAL A 25 3.53 7.95 10.18
CA VAL A 25 3.00 7.09 9.12
C VAL A 25 1.53 7.39 8.79
N GLU A 26 0.71 7.77 9.76
CA GLU A 26 -0.72 8.05 9.53
C GLU A 26 -0.90 9.39 8.79
N ALA A 27 0.01 10.36 8.98
CA ALA A 27 0.06 11.55 8.13
C ALA A 27 0.48 11.21 6.70
N GLU A 28 1.48 10.35 6.52
CA GLU A 28 1.95 9.94 5.19
C GLU A 28 0.91 9.11 4.43
N PHE A 29 0.14 8.26 5.11
CA PHE A 29 -0.98 7.52 4.52
C PHE A 29 -2.01 8.47 3.93
N ARG A 30 -2.44 9.47 4.71
CA ARG A 30 -3.39 10.49 4.26
C ARG A 30 -2.86 11.27 3.05
N ARG A 31 -1.58 11.66 3.05
CA ARG A 31 -0.96 12.34 1.90
C ARG A 31 -0.94 11.47 0.66
N LEU A 32 -0.56 10.19 0.80
CA LEU A 32 -0.54 9.26 -0.31
C LEU A 32 -1.95 9.04 -0.87
N ALA A 33 -2.95 8.78 -0.01
CA ALA A 33 -4.34 8.64 -0.42
C ALA A 33 -4.88 9.90 -1.13
N ASP A 34 -4.54 11.09 -0.64
CA ASP A 34 -4.91 12.36 -1.29
C ASP A 34 -4.29 12.47 -2.70
N VAL A 35 -2.99 12.21 -2.84
CA VAL A 35 -2.31 12.21 -4.15
C VAL A 35 -2.94 11.19 -5.10
N LEU A 36 -3.25 9.99 -4.61
CA LEU A 36 -3.87 8.93 -5.40
C LEU A 36 -5.35 9.23 -5.73
N SER A 37 -6.04 10.08 -4.98
CA SER A 37 -7.44 10.43 -5.27
C SER A 37 -7.60 11.43 -6.42
N ARG A 38 -6.52 12.14 -6.79
CA ARG A 38 -6.55 13.18 -7.82
C ARG A 38 -6.60 12.58 -9.23
N PRO A 39 -7.21 13.30 -10.21
CA PRO A 39 -7.17 12.91 -11.61
C PRO A 39 -5.74 12.72 -12.12
N ARG A 40 -5.46 11.59 -12.76
CA ARG A 40 -4.13 11.18 -13.19
C ARG A 40 -4.20 10.20 -14.36
N GLY A 41 -3.05 9.95 -14.99
CA GLY A 41 -2.90 8.87 -15.98
C GLY A 41 -3.03 7.48 -15.36
N PRO A 42 -2.81 6.40 -16.12
CA PRO A 42 -2.95 5.03 -15.63
C PRO A 42 -1.86 4.69 -14.62
N TRP A 43 -2.19 4.75 -13.34
CA TRP A 43 -1.25 4.50 -12.26
C TRP A 43 -1.55 3.16 -11.60
N PHE A 44 -0.53 2.34 -11.46
CA PHE A 44 -0.57 1.03 -10.83
C PHE A 44 0.25 1.09 -9.54
N VAL A 45 -0.34 0.65 -8.44
CA VAL A 45 0.30 0.69 -7.11
C VAL A 45 0.38 -0.73 -6.58
N VAL A 46 1.59 -1.18 -6.29
CA VAL A 46 1.87 -2.53 -5.81
C VAL A 46 2.11 -2.47 -4.31
N SER A 47 1.46 -3.39 -3.60
CA SER A 47 1.70 -3.65 -2.18
C SER A 47 1.73 -5.16 -1.96
N ASN A 48 2.04 -5.58 -0.75
CA ASN A 48 2.01 -6.98 -0.34
C ASN A 48 0.94 -7.19 0.73
N GLU A 49 0.27 -8.33 0.65
CA GLU A 49 -0.53 -8.85 1.75
C GLU A 49 0.42 -9.57 2.73
N VAL A 50 0.51 -9.06 3.95
CA VAL A 50 1.40 -9.58 5.02
C VAL A 50 0.62 -10.04 6.25
N GLY A 51 -0.71 -9.90 6.21
CA GLY A 51 -1.64 -10.19 7.28
C GLY A 51 -2.14 -11.64 7.32
N GLN A 52 -1.84 -12.46 6.31
CA GLN A 52 -2.29 -13.86 6.22
C GLN A 52 -1.36 -14.88 6.92
N GLY A 53 -0.44 -14.39 7.76
CA GLY A 53 0.46 -15.23 8.56
C GLY A 53 0.13 -15.26 10.05
N ILE A 54 1.01 -15.91 10.81
CA ILE A 54 0.99 -15.91 12.29
C ILE A 54 1.35 -14.50 12.81
N VAL A 55 0.99 -14.20 14.06
CA VAL A 55 1.45 -12.99 14.76
C VAL A 55 2.95 -13.08 15.03
N PRO A 56 3.76 -12.10 14.59
CA PRO A 56 5.20 -12.09 14.89
C PRO A 56 5.51 -11.86 16.37
N ASP A 57 6.59 -12.47 16.86
CA ASP A 57 7.10 -12.25 18.22
C ASP A 57 7.77 -10.86 18.37
N ASN A 58 8.31 -10.31 17.28
CA ASN A 58 8.92 -8.99 17.27
C ASN A 58 7.86 -7.87 17.26
N ALA A 59 7.95 -6.94 18.23
CA ALA A 59 7.04 -5.80 18.35
C ALA A 59 7.03 -4.88 17.11
N LEU A 60 8.20 -4.62 16.51
CA LEU A 60 8.29 -3.85 15.28
C LEU A 60 7.59 -4.55 14.11
N ALA A 61 7.76 -5.88 14.01
CA ALA A 61 7.10 -6.66 12.97
C ALA A 61 5.57 -6.68 13.12
N ARG A 62 5.05 -6.75 14.35
CA ARG A 62 3.60 -6.59 14.61
C ARG A 62 3.10 -5.21 14.17
N ARG A 63 3.79 -4.14 14.60
CA ARG A 63 3.44 -2.77 14.20
C ARG A 63 3.46 -2.59 12.68
N PHE A 64 4.46 -3.14 12.01
CA PHE A 64 4.58 -3.11 10.55
C PHE A 64 3.42 -3.84 9.88
N ARG A 65 3.10 -5.07 10.29
CA ARG A 65 1.97 -5.84 9.76
C ARG A 65 0.67 -5.05 9.88
N ASP A 66 0.40 -4.47 11.04
CA ASP A 66 -0.84 -3.72 11.28
C ASP A 66 -0.90 -2.44 10.45
N ALA A 67 0.22 -1.72 10.33
CA ALA A 67 0.32 -0.51 9.54
C ALA A 67 0.21 -0.79 8.03
N ALA A 68 0.80 -1.88 7.53
CA ALA A 68 0.67 -2.31 6.14
C ALA A 68 -0.79 -2.64 5.79
N GLY A 69 -1.51 -3.29 6.71
CA GLY A 69 -2.95 -3.56 6.55
C GLY A 69 -3.80 -2.29 6.47
N ARG A 70 -3.51 -1.27 7.29
CA ARG A 70 -4.19 0.04 7.23
C ARG A 70 -3.87 0.80 5.94
N LEU A 71 -2.60 0.85 5.56
CA LEU A 71 -2.17 1.47 4.29
C LEU A 71 -2.86 0.83 3.08
N ASN A 72 -2.95 -0.50 3.05
CA ASN A 72 -3.64 -1.21 1.97
C ASN A 72 -5.13 -0.85 1.92
N GLN A 73 -5.80 -0.70 3.06
CA GLN A 73 -7.20 -0.27 3.13
C GLN A 73 -7.41 1.16 2.62
N ASP A 74 -6.56 2.09 3.03
CA ASP A 74 -6.64 3.50 2.62
C ASP A 74 -6.45 3.64 1.10
N VAL A 75 -5.48 2.93 0.53
CA VAL A 75 -5.21 2.94 -0.91
C VAL A 75 -6.33 2.23 -1.69
N ALA A 76 -6.86 1.11 -1.19
CA ALA A 76 -7.97 0.39 -1.81
C ALA A 76 -9.27 1.21 -1.82
N ALA A 77 -9.49 2.06 -0.82
CA ALA A 77 -10.65 2.94 -0.75
C ALA A 77 -10.70 3.91 -1.95
N VAL A 78 -9.55 4.51 -2.29
CA VAL A 78 -9.43 5.47 -3.42
C VAL A 78 -9.12 4.81 -4.77
N ALA A 79 -8.71 3.53 -4.79
CA ALA A 79 -8.42 2.80 -6.02
C ALA A 79 -9.70 2.48 -6.82
N GLY A 80 -9.64 2.62 -8.15
CA GLY A 80 -10.74 2.22 -9.04
C GLY A 80 -10.87 0.69 -9.20
N THR A 81 -9.74 -0.02 -9.16
CA THR A 81 -9.66 -1.49 -9.26
C THR A 81 -8.68 -1.99 -8.22
N VAL A 82 -8.99 -3.11 -7.58
CA VAL A 82 -8.06 -3.78 -6.65
C VAL A 82 -7.96 -5.26 -7.02
N LEU A 83 -6.71 -5.72 -7.20
CA LEU A 83 -6.39 -7.09 -7.55
C LEU A 83 -5.54 -7.72 -6.44
N LEU A 84 -5.93 -8.90 -5.98
CA LEU A 84 -5.07 -9.80 -5.23
C LEU A 84 -4.39 -10.76 -6.21
N MET A 85 -3.06 -10.76 -6.27
CA MET A 85 -2.30 -11.64 -7.14
C MET A 85 -1.90 -12.91 -6.40
N VAL A 86 -2.29 -14.09 -6.89
CA VAL A 86 -1.97 -15.40 -6.29
C VAL A 86 -1.35 -16.30 -7.36
N ALA A 87 -0.08 -16.69 -7.19
CA ALA A 87 0.66 -17.51 -8.16
C ALA A 87 0.59 -16.98 -9.61
N GLY A 88 0.61 -15.65 -9.79
CA GLY A 88 0.49 -14.99 -11.09
C GLY A 88 -0.95 -14.83 -11.61
N LEU A 89 -1.95 -15.33 -10.88
CA LEU A 89 -3.37 -15.23 -11.24
C LEU A 89 -4.04 -14.06 -10.52
N PRO A 90 -4.76 -13.17 -11.23
CA PRO A 90 -5.46 -12.06 -10.60
C PRO A 90 -6.82 -12.49 -10.03
N LEU A 91 -7.09 -12.10 -8.79
CA LEU A 91 -8.40 -12.12 -8.17
C LEU A 91 -8.87 -10.67 -8.00
N LYS A 92 -9.91 -10.27 -8.74
CA LYS A 92 -10.48 -8.93 -8.63
C LYS A 92 -11.35 -8.84 -7.36
N VAL A 93 -10.98 -7.94 -6.44
CA VAL A 93 -11.73 -7.71 -5.19
C VAL A 93 -12.54 -6.40 -5.21
N LYS A 94 -12.19 -5.46 -6.09
CA LYS A 94 -12.93 -4.23 -6.43
C LYS A 94 -12.75 -3.93 -7.91
#